data_AF-A0A482UQX7-F1
#
_entry.id   AF-A0A482UQX7-F1
#
_cell.length_a   1.000
_cell.length_b   1.000
_cell.length_c   1.000
_cell.angle_alpha   90.00
_cell.angle_beta   90.00
_cell.angle_gamma   90.00
#
_symmetry.space_group_name_H-M   'P 1'
#
loop_
_entity.id
_entity.type
_entity.pdbx_description
1 polymer ?
#
loop_
_entity_poly.entity_id
_entity_poly.type
_entity_poly.pdbx_seq_one_letter_code
_entity_poly.pdbx_strand_id
1 'polypeptide(L)' 'MPLHVATHPLIAHKMTRLRDAKTSATDFRKLLKEITFYLGYEATRELSLQHDPVTTPMNVSKPHHTHPYTSM' A
#
# COMPACT_ATOMS: atom_id res chain seq x y z
N MET A 1 -6.33 9.10 18.54
CA MET A 1 -6.21 8.36 17.25
C MET A 1 -5.48 9.25 16.27
N PRO A 2 -4.28 8.85 15.79
CA PRO A 2 -3.61 9.60 14.74
C PRO A 2 -4.40 9.48 13.43
N LEU A 3 -4.61 10.61 12.76
CA LEU A 3 -5.21 10.67 11.43
C LEU A 3 -4.09 10.51 10.40
N HIS A 4 -4.19 9.48 9.55
CA HIS A 4 -3.30 9.32 8.40
C HIS A 4 -4.02 9.72 7.11
N VAL A 5 -3.46 10.67 6.37
CA VAL A 5 -3.96 11.10 5.07
C VAL A 5 -3.04 10.53 4.00
N ALA A 6 -3.56 9.64 3.15
CA ALA A 6 -2.78 9.04 2.07
C ALA A 6 -2.44 10.10 0.99
N THR A 7 -1.17 10.41 0.81
CA THR A 7 -0.68 11.48 -0.09
C THR A 7 -0.22 10.98 -1.47
N HIS A 8 -0.47 9.70 -1.79
CA HIS A 8 -0.02 9.13 -3.06
C HIS A 8 -0.70 9.82 -4.27
N PRO A 9 0.05 10.35 -5.25
CA PRO A 9 -0.52 11.14 -6.36
C PRO A 9 -1.60 10.42 -7.18
N LEU A 10 -1.45 9.10 -7.38
CA LEU A 10 -2.46 8.30 -8.08
C LEU A 10 -3.80 8.21 -7.34
N ILE A 11 -3.82 8.27 -6.00
CA ILE A 11 -5.07 8.30 -5.25
C ILE A 11 -5.81 9.60 -5.56
N ALA A 12 -5.12 10.74 -5.51
CA ALA A 12 -5.73 12.04 -5.82
C ALA A 12 -6.31 12.07 -7.24
N HIS A 13 -5.56 11.61 -8.25
CA HIS A 13 -6.05 11.51 -9.63
C HIS A 13 -7.31 10.63 -9.75
N LYS A 14 -7.30 9.45 -9.11
CA LYS A 14 -8.43 8.51 -9.15
C LYS A 14 -9.64 9.02 -8.38
N MET A 15 -9.43 9.71 -7.25
CA MET A 15 -10.49 10.34 -6.47
C MET A 15 -11.23 11.42 -7.24
N THR A 16 -10.52 12.22 -8.05
CA THR A 16 -11.16 13.21 -8.93
C THR A 16 -12.14 12.54 -9.89
N ARG A 17 -11.73 11.43 -10.53
CA ARG A 17 -12.60 10.67 -11.44
C ARG A 17 -13.72 9.93 -10.71
N LEU A 18 -13.45 9.37 -9.54
CA LEU A 18 -14.44 8.68 -8.71
C LEU A 18 -15.60 9.61 -8.31
N ARG A 19 -15.30 10.90 -8.06
CA ARG A 19 -16.26 11.93 -7.67
C ARG A 19 -17.04 12.56 -8.83
N ASP A 20 -16.61 12.35 -10.07
CA ASP A 20 -17.31 12.87 -11.24
C ASP A 20 -18.67 12.18 -11.39
N ALA A 21 -19.75 12.97 -11.43
CA ALA A 21 -21.12 12.49 -11.58
C ALA A 21 -21.37 11.75 -12.90
N LYS A 22 -20.51 11.96 -13.91
CA LYS A 22 -20.57 11.26 -15.20
C LYS A 22 -19.91 9.88 -15.18
N THR A 23 -19.23 9.51 -14.10
CA THR A 23 -18.53 8.22 -14.00
C THR A 23 -19.52 7.07 -13.98
N SER A 24 -19.30 6.10 -14.88
CA SER A 24 -20.16 4.92 -14.96
C SER A 24 -20.06 4.07 -13.69
N ALA A 25 -21.11 3.32 -13.34
CA ALA A 25 -21.10 2.44 -12.18
C ALA A 25 -19.96 1.38 -12.25
N THR A 26 -19.61 0.94 -13.47
CA THR A 26 -18.51 -0.01 -13.70
C THR A 26 -17.16 0.63 -13.41
N ASP A 27 -16.92 1.84 -13.93
CA ASP A 27 -15.68 2.57 -13.68
C ASP A 27 -15.54 2.99 -12.22
N PHE A 28 -16.64 3.37 -11.57
CA PHE A 28 -16.65 3.67 -10.13
C PHE A 28 -16.12 2.49 -9.32
N ARG A 29 -16.66 1.28 -9.54
CA ARG A 29 -16.21 0.07 -8.84
C ARG A 29 -14.74 -0.25 -9.12
N LYS A 30 -14.29 -0.06 -10.36
CA LYS A 30 -12.89 -0.26 -10.76
C LYS A 30 -11.97 0.72 -10.03
N LEU A 31 -12.28 2.01 -10.07
CA LEU A 31 -11.50 3.06 -9.40
C LEU A 31 -11.47 2.86 -7.89
N LEU A 32 -12.60 2.51 -7.27
CA LEU A 32 -12.68 2.23 -5.84
C LEU A 32 -11.76 1.07 -5.45
N LYS A 33 -11.79 -0.04 -6.20
CA LYS A 33 -10.91 -1.19 -5.97
C LYS A 33 -9.44 -0.80 -6.06
N GLU A 34 -9.07 0.01 -7.05
CA GLU A 34 -7.71 0.49 -7.22
C GLU A 34 -7.27 1.39 -6.06
N ILE A 35 -8.13 2.32 -5.62
CA ILE A 35 -7.84 3.21 -4.48
C ILE A 35 -7.62 2.39 -3.21
N THR A 36 -8.50 1.42 -2.92
CA THR A 36 -8.37 0.56 -1.73
C THR A 36 -7.05 -0.21 -1.72
N PHE A 37 -6.52 -0.60 -2.88
CA PHE A 37 -5.22 -1.26 -2.97
C PHE A 37 -4.08 -0.34 -2.50
N TYR A 38 -4.08 0.93 -2.93
CA TYR A 38 -3.08 1.91 -2.45
C TYR A 38 -3.23 2.18 -0.95
N LEU A 39 -4.46 2.30 -0.46
CA LEU A 39 -4.71 2.49 0.98
C LEU A 39 -4.23 1.30 1.80
N GLY A 40 -4.48 0.07 1.33
CA GLY A 40 -3.98 -1.14 1.96
C GLY A 40 -2.46 -1.17 2.02
N TYR A 41 -1.79 -0.84 0.90
CA TYR A 41 -0.33 -0.75 0.86
C TYR A 41 0.22 0.22 1.91
N GLU A 42 -0.31 1.44 1.97
CA GLU A 42 0.10 2.43 2.97
C GLU A 42 -0.21 1.98 4.41
N ALA A 43 -1.39 1.39 4.64
CA ALA A 43 -1.78 0.88 5.96
C ALA A 43 -0.88 -0.25 6.47
N THR A 44 -0.29 -1.04 5.56
CA THR A 44 0.60 -2.15 5.93
C THR A 44 2.07 -1.76 6.10
N ARG A 45 2.45 -0.50 5.85
CA ARG A 45 3.85 -0.07 5.87
C ARG A 45 4.56 -0.28 7.21
N GLU A 46 3.83 -0.14 8.31
CA GLU A 46 4.39 -0.19 9.67
C GLU A 46 4.17 -1.55 10.35
N LEU A 47 3.69 -2.56 9.62
CA LEU A 47 3.51 -3.90 10.18
C LEU A 47 4.86 -4.52 10.56
N SER A 48 4.93 -5.06 11.78
CA SER A 48 6.06 -5.84 12.24
C SER A 48 6.26 -7.06 11.35
N LEU A 49 7.48 -7.29 10.90
CA LEU A 49 7.86 -8.46 10.11
C LEU A 49 8.66 -9.45 10.97
N GLN A 50 8.57 -10.73 10.61
CA GLN A 50 9.43 -11.78 11.15
C GLN A 50 10.51 -12.16 10.14
N HIS A 51 11.66 -12.57 10.64
CA HIS A 51 12.84 -12.89 9.85
C HIS A 51 13.09 -14.39 9.83
N ASP A 52 12.62 -15.04 8.76
CA ASP A 52 12.87 -16.45 8.53
C ASP A 52 13.86 -16.65 7.37
N PRO A 53 14.90 -17.47 7.54
CA PRO A 53 15.80 -17.82 6.44
C PRO A 53 15.05 -18.67 5.40
N VAL A 54 15.29 -18.39 4.11
CA VAL A 54 14.68 -19.12 2.99
C VAL A 54 15.75 -19.65 2.04
N THR A 55 15.57 -20.86 1.54
CA THR A 55 16.44 -21.46 0.51
C THR A 55 15.99 -20.99 -0.86
N THR A 56 16.83 -20.22 -1.54
CA THR A 56 16.63 -19.85 -2.95
C THR A 56 17.37 -20.85 -3.85
N PRO A 57 17.07 -20.91 -5.16
CA PRO A 57 17.76 -21.81 -6.09
C PRO A 57 19.29 -21.63 -6.14
N MET A 58 19.78 -20.45 -5.77
CA MET A 58 21.21 -20.10 -5.83
C MET A 58 21.91 -20.29 -4.46
N ASN A 59 21.24 -19.98 -3.34
CA ASN A 59 21.76 -20.14 -1.98
C ASN A 59 20.67 -19.92 -0.90
N VAL A 60 20.98 -20.23 0.36
CA VAL A 60 20.21 -19.76 1.52
C VAL A 60 20.33 -18.24 1.62
N SER A 61 19.19 -17.54 1.51
CA SER A 61 19.12 -16.10 1.60
C SER A 61 19.23 -15.65 3.05
N LYS A 62 20.05 -14.63 3.31
CA LYS A 62 19.97 -13.90 4.58
C LYS A 62 18.60 -13.20 4.68
N PRO A 63 18.01 -13.11 5.88
CA PRO A 63 16.76 -12.38 6.07
C PRO A 63 16.95 -10.91 5.69
N HIS A 64 16.11 -10.40 4.79
CA HIS A 64 16.28 -9.08 4.18
C HIS A 64 15.33 -8.04 4.82
N HIS A 65 15.60 -7.62 6.06
CA HIS A 65 15.25 -6.26 6.51
C HIS A 65 16.02 -5.92 7.80
N THR A 66 16.71 -4.78 7.80
CA THR A 66 17.07 -4.04 9.01
C THR A 66 16.19 -2.80 8.98
N HIS A 67 15.25 -2.66 9.92
CA HIS A 67 14.40 -1.48 9.96
C HIS A 67 15.18 -0.35 10.69
N PRO A 68 15.49 0.79 10.05
CA PRO A 68 16.27 1.87 10.66
C PRO A 68 15.42 2.83 11.53
N TYR A 69 14.13 2.57 11.74
CA TYR A 69 13.20 3.51 12.39
C TYR A 69 12.89 3.21 13.87
N THR A 70 13.52 2.21 14.49
CA THR A 70 13.48 2.05 15.96
C THR A 70 14.55 2.91 16.62
N SER A 71 14.40 4.23 16.56
CA SER A 71 15.08 5.19 17.43
C SER A 71 14.37 6.54 17.35
N MET A 72 13.31 6.69 18.15
CA MET A 72 12.92 7.93 18.82
C MET A 72 11.88 7.61 19.89
#